data_AF-A0A353Z9T1-F1
#
_entry.id   AF-A0A353Z9T1-F1
#
_cell.length_a   1.000
_cell.length_b   1.000
_cell.length_c   1.000
_cell.angle_alpha   90.00
_cell.angle_beta   90.00
_cell.angle_gamma   90.00
#
_symmetry.space_group_name_H-M   'P 1'
#
loop_
_entity.id
_entity.type
_entity.pdbx_description
1 polymer ?
#
loop_
_entity_poly.entity_id
_entity_poly.type
_entity_poly.pdbx_seq_one_letter_code
_entity_poly.pdbx_strand_id
1 'polypeptide(L)'
;MKRMLLSLAVACIAVVSVHAADEKPKYTTKQVMKFFKEEKLNEKFLKGEISKEETQKLVDGFTAMGQQKPPKGDETAWKEKVDALLKATKDGNKEAFGKAVNCGACHGAHKG
;
A
#
# COMPACT_ATOMS: atom_id res chain seq x y z
N MET A 1 -9.60 -23.73 -55.77
CA MET A 1 -10.03 -24.70 -54.74
C MET A 1 -9.86 -24.10 -53.37
N LYS A 2 -10.94 -24.10 -52.61
CA LYS A 2 -11.14 -23.45 -51.31
C LYS A 2 -10.44 -24.30 -50.23
N ARG A 3 -9.52 -23.70 -49.46
CA ARG A 3 -9.06 -24.25 -48.17
C ARG A 3 -8.96 -23.12 -47.16
N MET A 4 -10.06 -22.98 -46.45
CA MET A 4 -10.22 -22.33 -45.16
C MET A 4 -9.50 -23.19 -44.11
N LEU A 5 -8.55 -22.64 -43.36
CA LEU A 5 -8.10 -23.17 -42.06
C LEU A 5 -7.64 -21.99 -41.19
N LEU A 6 -8.30 -21.87 -40.03
CA LEU A 6 -7.98 -21.01 -38.89
C LEU A 6 -6.53 -21.20 -38.42
N SER A 7 -5.87 -20.12 -37.96
CA SER A 7 -4.79 -20.22 -36.98
C SER A 7 -4.63 -18.89 -36.20
N LEU A 8 -5.15 -18.93 -34.97
CA LEU A 8 -4.65 -18.39 -33.70
C LEU A 8 -3.91 -17.03 -33.68
N ALA A 9 -4.54 -16.06 -33.02
CA ALA A 9 -3.93 -14.83 -32.55
C ALA A 9 -2.86 -15.10 -31.48
N VAL A 10 -1.72 -14.42 -31.57
CA VAL A 10 -0.82 -14.16 -30.45
C VAL A 10 -0.56 -12.66 -30.41
N ALA A 11 -1.42 -11.95 -29.67
CA ALA A 11 -1.12 -10.59 -29.25
C ALA A 11 -0.04 -10.69 -28.16
N CYS A 12 1.20 -10.37 -28.50
CA CYS A 12 2.26 -10.15 -27.53
C CYS A 12 1.90 -8.90 -26.71
N ILE A 13 1.16 -9.10 -25.62
CA ILE A 13 1.03 -8.09 -24.57
C ILE A 13 2.42 -7.98 -23.96
N ALA A 14 3.15 -6.93 -24.33
CA ALA A 14 4.34 -6.50 -23.63
C ALA A 14 3.94 -6.22 -22.18
N VAL A 15 4.24 -7.17 -21.29
CA VAL A 15 4.19 -6.93 -19.85
C VAL A 15 5.28 -5.92 -19.58
N VAL A 16 4.92 -4.64 -19.54
CA VAL A 16 5.79 -3.60 -19.04
C VAL A 16 5.90 -3.87 -17.54
N SER A 17 6.87 -4.72 -17.16
CA SER A 17 7.32 -4.84 -15.78
C SER A 17 7.95 -3.51 -15.41
N VAL A 18 7.13 -2.61 -14.88
CA VAL A 18 7.57 -1.37 -14.25
C VAL A 18 8.38 -1.79 -13.03
N HIS A 19 9.69 -1.94 -13.21
CA HIS A 19 10.62 -2.11 -12.12
C HIS A 19 10.67 -0.78 -11.37
N ALA A 20 9.88 -0.67 -10.31
CA ALA A 20 10.15 0.29 -9.25
C ALA A 20 11.57 0.00 -8.73
N ALA A 21 12.40 1.03 -8.73
CA ALA A 21 13.83 0.97 -8.47
C ALA A 21 14.21 0.20 -7.19
N ASP A 22 15.37 -0.46 -7.25
CA ASP A 22 16.10 -1.29 -6.27
C ASP A 22 16.47 -0.57 -4.93
N GLU A 23 15.76 0.49 -4.55
CA GLU A 23 15.94 1.15 -3.26
C GLU A 23 15.23 0.33 -2.17
N LYS A 24 15.99 -0.17 -1.19
CA LYS A 24 15.42 -0.86 -0.03
C LYS A 24 14.41 0.06 0.68
N PRO A 25 13.21 -0.43 1.02
CA PRO A 25 12.22 0.37 1.72
C PRO A 25 12.80 0.98 3.01
N LYS A 26 12.55 2.28 3.23
CA LYS A 26 13.03 3.01 4.42
C LYS A 26 12.59 2.37 5.74
N TYR A 27 11.41 1.73 5.74
CA TYR A 27 10.87 1.01 6.87
C TYR A 27 10.34 -0.36 6.45
N THR A 28 10.57 -1.37 7.28
CA THR A 28 9.86 -2.65 7.17
C THR A 28 8.39 -2.48 7.58
N THR A 29 7.49 -3.30 7.03
CA THR A 29 6.09 -3.35 7.47
C THR A 29 5.96 -3.47 9.00
N LYS A 30 6.83 -4.26 9.65
CA LYS A 30 6.83 -4.42 11.12
C LYS A 30 7.16 -3.13 11.85
N GLN A 31 8.13 -2.34 11.37
CA GLN A 31 8.44 -1.02 11.94
C GLN A 31 7.26 -0.07 11.76
N VAL A 32 6.65 -0.06 10.58
CA VAL A 32 5.47 0.79 10.33
C VAL A 32 4.34 0.42 11.27
N MET A 33 4.05 -0.86 11.50
CA MET A 33 3.04 -1.29 12.48
C MET A 33 3.33 -0.84 13.92
N LYS A 34 4.60 -0.65 14.31
CA LYS A 34 4.95 -0.07 15.63
C LYS A 34 4.54 1.39 15.74
N PHE A 35 4.51 2.14 14.64
CA PHE A 35 4.04 3.54 14.66
C PHE A 35 2.58 3.62 15.13
N PHE A 36 1.76 2.60 14.81
CA PHE A 36 0.36 2.50 15.24
C PHE A 36 0.25 1.97 16.67
N LYS A 37 1.02 0.92 17.00
CA LYS A 37 0.90 0.24 18.29
C LYS A 37 1.52 1.03 19.45
N GLU A 38 2.75 1.50 19.25
CA GLU A 38 3.61 2.08 20.28
C GLU A 38 3.49 3.61 20.28
N GLU A 39 3.62 4.24 19.11
CA GLU A 39 3.63 5.72 18.99
C GLU A 39 2.24 6.34 18.80
N LYS A 40 1.23 5.51 18.54
CA LYS A 40 -0.16 5.91 18.33
C LYS A 40 -0.35 6.94 17.21
N LEU A 41 0.50 6.92 16.18
CA LEU A 41 0.48 7.96 15.13
C LEU A 41 -0.85 8.03 14.38
N ASN A 42 -1.56 6.91 14.21
CA ASN A 42 -2.92 6.90 13.65
C ASN A 42 -3.92 7.67 14.52
N GLU A 43 -3.85 7.51 15.84
CA GLU A 43 -4.73 8.21 16.77
C GLU A 43 -4.40 9.70 16.78
N LYS A 44 -3.11 10.07 16.82
CA LYS A 44 -2.66 11.46 16.72
C LYS A 44 -3.11 12.11 15.42
N PHE A 45 -3.00 11.42 14.29
CA PHE A 45 -3.46 11.92 12.99
C PHE A 45 -4.97 12.19 13.00
N LEU A 46 -5.76 11.23 13.48
CA LEU A 46 -7.23 11.35 13.57
C LEU A 46 -7.67 12.48 14.52
N LYS A 47 -6.95 12.67 15.64
CA LYS A 47 -7.22 13.79 16.57
C LYS A 47 -6.73 15.13 16.02
N GLY A 48 -5.76 15.13 15.09
CA GLY A 48 -5.09 16.35 14.61
C GLY A 48 -4.01 16.84 15.57
N GLU A 49 -3.52 15.97 16.44
CA GLU A 49 -2.44 16.23 17.40
C GLU A 49 -1.07 15.81 16.84
N ILE A 50 -1.04 15.29 15.61
CA ILE A 50 0.17 14.81 14.97
C ILE A 50 1.08 15.97 14.54
N SER A 51 2.37 15.84 14.82
CA SER A 51 3.36 16.83 14.38
C SER A 51 3.65 16.70 12.86
N LYS A 52 4.34 17.69 12.28
CA LYS A 52 4.80 17.61 10.89
C LYS A 52 5.79 16.46 10.69
N GLU A 53 6.68 16.24 11.64
CA GLU A 53 7.68 15.16 11.61
C GLU A 53 7.01 13.79 11.71
N GLU A 54 6.02 13.65 12.60
CA GLU A 54 5.24 12.42 12.74
C GLU A 54 4.37 12.16 11.50
N THR A 55 3.82 13.21 10.88
CA THR A 55 3.09 13.09 9.61
C THR A 55 4.02 12.61 8.50
N GLN A 56 5.22 13.18 8.39
CA GLN A 56 6.21 12.72 7.41
C GLN A 56 6.63 11.26 7.67
N LYS A 57 6.77 10.88 8.95
CA LYS A 57 7.06 9.50 9.33
C LYS A 57 5.96 8.53 8.91
N LEU A 58 4.68 8.91 9.02
CA LEU A 58 3.56 8.12 8.47
C LEU A 58 3.62 8.03 6.93
N VAL A 59 3.87 9.15 6.24
CA VAL A 59 4.01 9.16 4.77
C VAL A 59 5.12 8.23 4.30
N ASP A 60 6.29 8.32 4.93
CA ASP A 60 7.43 7.46 4.63
C ASP A 60 7.13 6.00 4.95
N GLY A 61 6.43 5.74 6.06
CA GLY A 61 5.98 4.40 6.44
C GLY A 61 5.06 3.76 5.40
N PHE A 62 4.01 4.46 4.99
CA PHE A 62 3.08 3.95 3.96
C PHE A 62 3.74 3.81 2.60
N THR A 63 4.62 4.74 2.23
CA THR A 63 5.42 4.62 1.01
C THR A 63 6.27 3.34 1.04
N ALA A 64 6.94 3.08 2.17
CA ALA A 64 7.75 1.88 2.34
C ALA A 64 6.91 0.59 2.31
N MET A 65 5.71 0.60 2.91
CA MET A 65 4.77 -0.53 2.81
C MET A 65 4.34 -0.80 1.36
N GLY A 66 4.13 0.26 0.56
CA GLY A 66 3.71 0.14 -0.84
C GLY A 66 4.80 -0.43 -1.76
N GLN A 67 6.05 -0.43 -1.30
CA GLN A 67 7.20 -1.06 -1.96
C GLN A 67 7.39 -2.54 -1.56
N GLN A 68 6.64 -3.02 -0.56
CA GLN A 68 6.74 -4.37 -0.03
C GLN A 68 5.52 -5.19 -0.43
N LYS A 69 5.72 -6.50 -0.58
CA LYS A 69 4.62 -7.47 -0.69
C LYS A 69 4.02 -7.76 0.70
N PRO A 70 2.71 -8.05 0.81
CA PRO A 70 2.14 -8.48 2.06
C PRO A 70 2.73 -9.85 2.47
N PRO A 71 2.88 -10.14 3.78
CA PRO A 71 3.29 -11.47 4.24
C PRO A 71 2.40 -12.61 3.75
N LYS A 72 1.10 -12.33 3.51
CA LYS A 72 0.13 -13.27 2.94
C LYS A 72 -1.00 -12.51 2.24
N GLY A 73 -1.81 -13.26 1.47
CA GLY A 73 -2.98 -12.71 0.79
C GLY A 73 -2.62 -11.99 -0.51
N ASP A 74 -3.57 -11.20 -1.02
CA ASP A 74 -3.49 -10.60 -2.35
C ASP A 74 -2.65 -9.30 -2.38
N GLU A 75 -1.75 -9.18 -3.36
CA GLU A 75 -0.87 -8.03 -3.53
C GLU A 75 -1.62 -6.77 -4.00
N THR A 76 -2.69 -6.93 -4.79
CA THR A 76 -3.50 -5.81 -5.27
C THR A 76 -4.29 -5.20 -4.13
N ALA A 77 -4.98 -6.02 -3.34
CA ALA A 77 -5.71 -5.61 -2.14
C ALA A 77 -4.79 -4.95 -1.10
N TRP A 78 -3.54 -5.41 -0.99
CA TRP A 78 -2.52 -4.75 -0.19
C TRP A 78 -2.20 -3.35 -0.71
N LYS A 79 -1.87 -3.23 -2.00
CA LYS A 79 -1.51 -1.97 -2.66
C LYS A 79 -2.63 -0.95 -2.53
N GLU A 80 -3.87 -1.34 -2.78
CA GLU A 80 -5.06 -0.47 -2.67
C GLU A 80 -5.22 0.09 -1.25
N LYS A 81 -5.05 -0.75 -0.22
CA LYS A 81 -5.16 -0.33 1.19
C LYS A 81 -4.04 0.63 1.57
N VAL A 82 -2.81 0.32 1.18
CA VAL A 82 -1.64 1.17 1.49
C VAL A 82 -1.75 2.51 0.75
N ASP A 83 -2.16 2.52 -0.51
CA ASP A 83 -2.31 3.73 -1.30
C ASP A 83 -3.43 4.63 -0.75
N ALA A 84 -4.54 4.05 -0.28
CA ALA A 84 -5.60 4.82 0.38
C ALA A 84 -5.11 5.53 1.66
N LEU A 85 -4.31 4.83 2.47
CA LEU A 85 -3.67 5.40 3.66
C LEU A 85 -2.68 6.50 3.29
N LEU A 86 -1.77 6.22 2.34
CA LEU A 86 -0.75 7.17 1.88
C LEU A 86 -1.39 8.45 1.33
N LYS A 87 -2.43 8.32 0.50
CA LYS A 87 -3.15 9.47 -0.06
C LYS A 87 -3.81 10.29 1.04
N ALA A 88 -4.56 9.65 1.94
CA ALA A 88 -5.25 10.35 3.02
C ALA A 88 -4.26 11.08 3.95
N THR A 89 -3.11 10.48 4.24
CA THR A 89 -2.06 11.13 5.04
C THR A 89 -1.43 12.33 4.33
N LYS A 90 -1.08 12.20 3.03
CA LYS A 90 -0.55 13.31 2.23
C LYS A 90 -1.52 14.49 2.11
N ASP A 91 -2.81 14.18 1.98
CA ASP A 91 -3.86 15.20 1.88
C ASP A 91 -4.25 15.80 3.25
N GLY A 92 -3.72 15.28 4.36
CA GLY A 92 -4.16 15.67 5.71
C GLY A 92 -5.64 15.34 5.98
N ASN A 93 -6.24 14.43 5.20
CA ASN A 93 -7.68 14.17 5.23
C ASN A 93 -8.01 13.12 6.31
N LYS A 94 -8.40 13.60 7.49
CA LYS A 94 -8.76 12.76 8.65
C LYS A 94 -9.93 11.81 8.38
N GLU A 95 -10.92 12.24 7.61
CA GLU A 95 -12.10 11.42 7.31
C GLU A 95 -11.72 10.25 6.39
N ALA A 96 -11.00 10.54 5.30
CA ALA A 96 -10.49 9.51 4.40
C ALA A 96 -9.52 8.56 5.13
N PHE A 97 -8.67 9.11 6.00
CA PHE A 97 -7.75 8.31 6.80
C PHE A 97 -8.50 7.39 7.76
N GLY A 98 -9.52 7.89 8.46
CA GLY A 98 -10.36 7.10 9.36
C GLY A 98 -11.10 5.97 8.66
N LYS A 99 -11.55 6.18 7.42
CA LYS A 99 -12.14 5.14 6.58
C LYS A 99 -11.12 4.09 6.11
N ALA A 100 -9.89 4.53 5.81
CA ALA A 100 -8.82 3.64 5.35
C ALA A 100 -8.17 2.83 6.49
N VAL A 101 -8.12 3.36 7.72
CA VAL A 101 -7.59 2.67 8.89
C VAL A 101 -8.59 1.60 9.34
N ASN A 102 -8.35 0.36 8.90
CA ASN A 102 -9.10 -0.81 9.36
C ASN A 102 -8.13 -1.93 9.76
N CYS A 103 -7.61 -1.83 10.99
CA CYS A 103 -6.60 -2.74 11.52
C CYS A 103 -7.07 -4.21 11.49
N GLY A 104 -8.34 -4.47 11.75
CA GLY A 104 -8.92 -5.82 11.73
C GLY A 104 -8.93 -6.43 10.33
N ALA A 105 -9.47 -5.70 9.34
CA ALA A 105 -9.52 -6.17 7.96
C ALA A 105 -8.12 -6.34 7.35
N CYS A 106 -7.23 -5.38 7.60
CA CYS A 106 -5.86 -5.44 7.09
C CYS A 106 -5.08 -6.62 7.72
N HIS A 107 -5.13 -6.78 9.05
CA HIS A 107 -4.43 -7.88 9.70
C HIS A 107 -5.03 -9.25 9.37
N GLY A 108 -6.35 -9.37 9.26
CA GLY A 108 -6.99 -10.62 8.86
C GLY A 108 -6.48 -11.10 7.49
N ALA A 109 -6.43 -10.18 6.52
CA ALA A 109 -6.04 -10.48 5.15
C ALA A 109 -4.52 -10.66 4.96
N HIS A 110 -3.69 -9.84 5.62
CA HIS A 110 -2.28 -9.68 5.24
C HIS A 110 -1.25 -9.95 6.33
N LYS A 111 -1.65 -10.08 7.60
CA LYS A 111 -0.68 -10.33 8.69
C LYS A 111 -0.20 -11.78 8.69
N GLY A 112 1.12 -11.95 8.66
CA GLY A 112 1.83 -13.21 8.92
C GLY A 112 2.28 -13.34 10.36
#